data_AF-A0A1D2VE98-F1
#
_entry.id   AF-A0A1D2VE98-F1
#
_cell.length_a   1.000
_cell.length_b   1.000
_cell.length_c   1.000
_cell.angle_alpha   90.00
_cell.angle_beta   90.00
_cell.angle_gamma   90.00
#
_symmetry.space_group_name_H-M   'P 1'
#
loop_
_entity.id
_entity.type
_entity.pdbx_description
1 polymer ?
#
loop_
_entity_poly.entity_id
_entity_poly.type
_entity_poly.pdbx_seq_one_letter_code
_entity_poly.pdbx_strand_id
1 'polypeptide(L)'
;MTISTDLEKNNFTPAKLKPTKTLVDEVVSNFIELNLRISWLSPLLVLVTTWSCYLLSNNYTPSNPLHMFVALSYNTNKYDELTHDILYKKGIRDFAFIVYHMVFFTFLRQFVMEVILRPLAIYCNMKTTPKIVRFMEQTYSIFYYSLSSPAGFYVMYHMPIWYFNTYEFYNTYPHRADPFYLKLFYLLQASFWSQQAAILILQLEKPRKDFKELVFHHIVTMLLIYLSYTFHFTWIGVTIYSTMDTSDLFLATSKVLNYLDSKITGLFFAIFIFVWIYERHYLNLKILYSILTEFKTVGPYDLNFKTGQYKCFISQPIVFFLLSCLQLVNLYWLFLILKIAFRFLFSGKELEDVRSDAEDEDEDKTYDQKIHNDKKQLNRHQRHHNLHNKITNDEDQIETPLENVKVQTSFINDNKKEK
;
A
#
# COMPACT_ATOMS: atom_id res chain seq x y z
N MET A 1 -34.70 -31.81 70.38
CA MET A 1 -34.70 -30.37 70.69
C MET A 1 -33.25 -29.95 70.74
N THR A 2 -32.69 -29.55 69.60
CA THR A 2 -31.29 -29.14 69.51
C THR A 2 -31.15 -28.17 68.35
N ILE A 3 -30.57 -27.03 68.69
CA ILE A 3 -30.55 -25.76 67.97
C ILE A 3 -29.49 -25.84 66.86
N SER A 4 -29.88 -25.45 65.64
CA SER A 4 -28.95 -25.19 64.54
C SER A 4 -28.33 -23.81 64.75
N THR A 5 -27.02 -23.75 64.97
CA THR A 5 -26.25 -22.51 64.99
C THR A 5 -25.53 -22.33 63.66
N ASP A 6 -25.96 -21.31 62.92
CA ASP A 6 -25.28 -20.74 61.78
C ASP A 6 -23.90 -20.19 62.19
N LEU A 7 -22.84 -20.65 61.51
CA LEU A 7 -21.54 -20.01 61.50
C LEU A 7 -21.16 -19.70 60.06
N GLU A 8 -21.52 -18.48 59.67
CA GLU A 8 -21.17 -17.80 58.44
C GLU A 8 -19.65 -17.61 58.38
N LYS A 9 -18.97 -18.38 57.52
CA LYS A 9 -17.55 -18.14 57.17
C LYS A 9 -17.49 -17.03 56.12
N ASN A 10 -17.23 -15.81 56.57
CA ASN A 10 -16.83 -14.69 55.73
C ASN A 10 -15.51 -14.99 55.01
N ASN A 11 -15.58 -15.41 53.75
CA ASN A 11 -14.43 -15.44 52.84
C ASN A 11 -14.29 -14.07 52.18
N PHE A 12 -13.43 -13.23 52.73
CA PHE A 12 -12.98 -11.99 52.11
C PHE A 12 -12.04 -12.34 50.94
N THR A 13 -12.54 -12.27 49.70
CA THR A 13 -11.69 -12.30 48.51
C THR A 13 -11.04 -10.93 48.34
N PRO A 14 -9.69 -10.81 48.28
CA PRO A 14 -9.07 -9.53 48.04
C PRO A 14 -9.41 -9.05 46.63
N ALA A 15 -9.96 -7.84 46.54
CA ALA A 15 -10.20 -7.17 45.27
C ALA A 15 -8.88 -7.10 44.49
N LYS A 16 -8.85 -7.69 43.29
CA LYS A 16 -7.74 -7.49 42.35
C LYS A 16 -7.70 -6.00 41.98
N LEU A 17 -6.76 -5.27 42.58
CA LEU A 17 -6.38 -3.94 42.14
C LEU A 17 -6.08 -4.00 40.63
N LYS A 18 -6.88 -3.32 39.83
CA LYS A 18 -6.58 -3.13 38.40
C LYS A 18 -5.29 -2.31 38.30
N PRO A 19 -4.34 -2.67 37.43
CA PRO A 19 -3.14 -1.87 37.26
C PRO A 19 -3.55 -0.48 36.78
N THR A 20 -3.11 0.55 37.51
CA THR A 20 -3.18 1.95 37.07
C THR A 20 -2.42 2.08 35.76
N LYS A 21 -3.14 2.41 34.68
CA LYS A 21 -2.52 2.68 33.38
C LYS A 21 -1.51 3.79 33.56
N THR A 22 -0.29 3.58 33.07
CA THR A 22 0.71 4.66 33.06
C THR A 22 0.32 5.72 32.04
N LEU A 23 0.83 6.96 32.20
CA LEU A 23 0.66 8.02 31.21
C LEU A 23 1.12 7.56 29.80
N VAL A 24 2.13 6.68 29.74
CA VAL A 24 2.59 6.06 28.49
C VAL A 24 1.52 5.14 27.90
N ASP A 25 0.89 4.29 28.71
CA ASP A 25 -0.18 3.39 28.25
C ASP A 25 -1.40 4.17 27.74
N GLU A 26 -1.71 5.30 28.37
CA GLU A 26 -2.80 6.19 27.94
C GLU A 26 -2.48 6.88 26.62
N VAL A 27 -1.27 7.44 26.48
CA VAL A 27 -0.80 8.04 25.21
C VAL A 27 -0.76 7.02 24.08
N VAL A 28 -0.24 5.81 24.34
CA VAL A 28 -0.19 4.73 23.35
C VAL A 28 -1.61 4.27 22.96
N SER A 29 -2.51 4.10 23.93
CA SER A 29 -3.91 3.74 23.67
C SER A 29 -4.62 4.78 22.81
N ASN A 30 -4.45 6.07 23.15
CA ASN A 30 -5.04 7.18 22.40
C ASN A 30 -4.45 7.28 20.98
N PHE A 31 -3.14 7.04 20.83
CA PHE A 31 -2.48 7.01 19.52
C PHE A 31 -2.97 5.85 18.65
N ILE A 32 -3.15 4.65 19.23
CA ILE A 32 -3.71 3.49 18.52
C ILE A 32 -5.14 3.80 18.09
N GLU A 33 -5.98 4.34 18.98
CA GLU A 33 -7.36 4.69 18.66
C GLU A 33 -7.43 5.74 17.54
N LEU A 34 -6.55 6.74 17.57
CA LEU A 34 -6.47 7.77 16.54
C LEU A 34 -6.05 7.18 15.18
N ASN A 35 -5.08 6.27 15.15
CA ASN A 35 -4.64 5.60 13.91
C ASN A 35 -5.68 4.64 13.34
N LEU A 36 -6.49 4.02 14.19
CA LEU A 36 -7.63 3.22 13.71
C LEU A 36 -8.71 4.09 13.05
N ARG A 37 -8.83 5.37 13.45
CA ARG A 37 -9.78 6.32 12.85
C ARG A 37 -9.22 7.05 11.63
N ILE A 38 -7.92 7.33 11.62
CA ILE A 38 -7.23 8.10 10.59
C ILE A 38 -6.06 7.25 10.07
N SER A 39 -6.35 6.40 9.10
CA SER A 39 -5.39 5.38 8.64
C SER A 39 -4.15 5.99 7.96
N TRP A 40 -4.27 7.20 7.41
CA TRP A 40 -3.16 7.94 6.79
C TRP A 40 -2.23 8.64 7.79
N LEU A 41 -2.57 8.70 9.08
CA LEU A 41 -1.80 9.47 10.07
C LEU A 41 -0.41 8.87 10.34
N SER A 42 -0.32 7.57 10.61
CA SER A 42 0.98 6.91 10.86
C SER A 42 1.97 7.08 9.71
N PRO A 43 1.61 6.75 8.46
CA PRO A 43 2.48 7.01 7.31
C PRO A 43 2.89 8.49 7.20
N LEU A 44 1.94 9.42 7.41
CA LEU A 44 2.24 10.86 7.34
C LEU A 44 3.27 11.28 8.40
N LEU A 45 3.13 10.82 9.65
CA LEU A 45 4.05 11.16 10.73
C LEU A 45 5.48 10.72 10.41
N VAL A 46 5.66 9.54 9.81
CA VAL A 46 6.99 9.06 9.37
C VAL A 46 7.58 9.99 8.31
N LEU A 47 6.79 10.37 7.31
CA LEU A 47 7.23 11.26 6.22
C LEU A 47 7.58 12.65 6.74
N VAL A 48 6.68 13.27 7.52
CA VAL A 48 6.87 14.62 8.08
C VAL A 48 8.06 14.65 9.02
N THR A 49 8.22 13.63 9.88
CA THR A 49 9.38 13.56 10.80
C THR A 49 10.68 13.44 10.01
N THR A 50 10.73 12.59 8.98
CA THR A 50 11.93 12.41 8.15
C THR A 50 12.30 13.69 7.42
N TRP A 51 11.34 14.33 6.76
CA TRP A 51 11.56 15.61 6.07
C TRP A 51 11.92 16.74 7.03
N SER A 52 11.27 16.84 8.18
CA SER A 52 11.57 17.87 9.19
C SER A 52 12.99 17.70 9.71
N CYS A 53 13.41 16.49 10.08
CA CYS A 53 14.78 16.22 10.51
C CYS A 53 15.79 16.51 9.39
N TYR A 54 15.47 16.19 8.14
CA TYR A 54 16.35 16.48 7.00
C TYR A 54 16.53 17.99 6.78
N LEU A 55 15.43 18.76 6.75
CA LEU A 55 15.47 20.20 6.58
C LEU A 55 16.14 20.91 7.76
N LEU A 56 15.82 20.51 8.99
CA LEU A 56 16.42 21.08 10.22
C LEU A 56 17.90 20.76 10.37
N SER A 57 18.39 19.67 9.77
CA SER A 57 19.82 19.34 9.80
C SER A 57 20.69 20.32 9.02
N ASN A 58 20.08 21.11 8.12
CA ASN A 58 20.77 22.05 7.21
C ASN A 58 21.92 21.42 6.38
N ASN A 59 21.91 20.09 6.22
CA ASN A 59 22.89 19.33 5.46
C ASN A 59 22.18 18.53 4.36
N TYR A 60 22.13 19.10 3.16
CA TYR A 60 21.47 18.54 1.99
C TYR A 60 22.38 17.66 1.13
N THR A 61 23.51 17.22 1.69
CA THR A 61 24.50 16.43 0.96
C THR A 61 24.36 14.93 1.26
N PRO A 62 24.98 14.04 0.44
CA PRO A 62 24.99 12.60 0.70
C PRO A 62 25.67 12.16 2.00
N SER A 63 26.27 13.10 2.75
CA SER A 63 26.82 12.85 4.10
C SER A 63 25.73 12.71 5.16
N ASN A 64 24.55 13.28 4.91
CA ASN A 64 23.39 13.15 5.78
C ASN A 64 22.76 11.75 5.61
N PRO A 65 22.57 10.96 6.69
CA PRO A 65 21.95 9.64 6.59
C PRO A 65 20.52 9.69 6.04
N LEU A 66 19.80 10.82 6.20
CA LEU A 66 18.44 10.98 5.69
C LEU A 66 18.38 11.24 4.18
N HIS A 67 19.50 11.65 3.56
CA HIS A 67 19.56 11.95 2.13
C HIS A 67 19.12 10.76 1.27
N MET A 68 19.43 9.52 1.69
CA MET A 68 19.07 8.30 0.92
C MET A 68 17.56 8.04 0.84
N PHE A 69 16.77 8.65 1.73
CA PHE A 69 15.32 8.51 1.73
C PHE A 69 14.65 9.59 0.87
N VAL A 70 15.15 10.82 0.92
CA VAL A 70 14.49 12.01 0.33
C VAL A 70 15.01 12.38 -1.05
N ALA A 71 16.24 11.99 -1.40
CA ALA A 71 16.89 12.36 -2.64
C ALA A 71 17.57 11.15 -3.31
N LEU A 72 17.72 11.21 -4.63
CA LEU A 72 18.39 10.14 -5.37
C LEU A 72 19.85 10.00 -4.94
N SER A 73 20.24 8.76 -4.65
CA SER A 73 21.62 8.44 -4.28
C SER A 73 22.51 8.28 -5.53
N TYR A 74 23.83 8.39 -5.31
CA TYR A 74 24.88 8.10 -6.29
C TYR A 74 24.93 9.03 -7.52
N ASN A 75 24.73 10.33 -7.31
CA ASN A 75 25.03 11.35 -8.32
C ASN A 75 26.51 11.25 -8.76
N THR A 76 26.75 11.22 -10.07
CA THR A 76 28.11 11.11 -10.63
C THR A 76 28.73 12.45 -11.02
N ASN A 77 27.96 13.54 -11.00
CA ASN A 77 28.29 14.87 -11.54
C ASN A 77 28.72 14.84 -13.02
N LYS A 78 28.43 13.75 -13.74
CA LYS A 78 28.68 13.63 -15.18
C LYS A 78 27.40 13.96 -15.92
N TYR A 79 27.49 14.90 -16.83
CA TYR A 79 26.43 15.24 -17.75
C TYR A 79 26.48 14.31 -18.97
N ASP A 80 25.33 13.80 -19.38
CA ASP A 80 25.18 13.02 -20.60
C ASP A 80 24.54 13.87 -21.70
N GLU A 81 25.25 14.04 -22.81
CA GLU A 81 24.78 14.83 -23.95
C GLU A 81 23.59 14.17 -24.65
N LEU A 82 23.45 12.84 -24.57
CA LEU A 82 22.34 12.13 -25.19
C LEU A 82 21.02 12.40 -24.46
N THR A 83 21.04 12.31 -23.13
CA THR A 83 19.84 12.46 -22.28
C THR A 83 19.67 13.86 -21.69
N HIS A 84 20.63 14.76 -21.93
CA HIS A 84 20.65 16.15 -21.45
C HIS A 84 20.52 16.29 -19.93
N ASP A 85 21.10 15.37 -19.17
CA ASP A 85 20.91 15.30 -17.72
C ASP A 85 22.14 14.73 -16.99
N ILE A 86 22.16 14.91 -15.66
CA ILE A 86 23.18 14.37 -14.77
C ILE A 86 22.91 12.88 -14.54
N LEU A 87 23.95 12.06 -14.67
CA LEU A 87 23.85 10.61 -14.50
C LEU A 87 23.96 10.18 -13.03
N TYR A 88 23.14 9.20 -12.67
CA TYR A 88 23.10 8.57 -11.35
C TYR A 88 23.40 7.08 -11.46
N LYS A 89 24.34 6.59 -10.65
CA LYS A 89 24.64 5.15 -10.56
C LYS A 89 23.59 4.42 -9.72
N LYS A 90 23.57 3.09 -9.83
CA LYS A 90 22.69 2.20 -9.08
C LYS A 90 23.43 1.64 -7.85
N GLY A 91 22.75 1.48 -6.72
CA GLY A 91 23.35 0.87 -5.54
C GLY A 91 22.38 0.63 -4.38
N ILE A 92 22.89 0.04 -3.29
CA ILE A 92 22.07 -0.44 -2.18
C ILE A 92 21.26 0.66 -1.47
N ARG A 93 21.73 1.91 -1.48
CA ARG A 93 20.97 3.05 -0.90
C ARG A 93 19.66 3.32 -1.62
N ASP A 94 19.52 2.87 -2.88
CA ASP A 94 18.27 2.98 -3.62
C ASP A 94 17.18 2.07 -3.03
N PHE A 95 17.54 0.99 -2.33
CA PHE A 95 16.58 0.17 -1.59
C PHE A 95 15.95 0.93 -0.41
N ALA A 96 16.75 1.75 0.28
CA ALA A 96 16.24 2.62 1.34
C ALA A 96 15.26 3.66 0.78
N PHE A 97 15.56 4.23 -0.39
CA PHE A 97 14.65 5.10 -1.13
C PHE A 97 13.33 4.39 -1.44
N ILE A 98 13.39 3.14 -1.93
CA ILE A 98 12.21 2.34 -2.27
C ILE A 98 11.33 2.11 -1.04
N VAL A 99 11.91 1.60 0.06
CA VAL A 99 11.16 1.31 1.30
C VAL A 99 10.53 2.58 1.88
N TYR A 100 11.25 3.71 1.87
CA TYR A 100 10.69 4.98 2.31
C TYR A 100 9.52 5.43 1.43
N HIS A 101 9.64 5.29 0.11
CA HIS A 101 8.56 5.66 -0.80
C HIS A 101 7.40 4.68 -0.81
N MET A 102 7.56 3.43 -0.36
CA MET A 102 6.42 2.56 -0.03
C MET A 102 5.56 3.17 1.09
N VAL A 103 6.17 3.81 2.09
CA VAL A 103 5.44 4.55 3.14
C VAL A 103 4.73 5.77 2.53
N PHE A 104 5.39 6.49 1.62
CA PHE A 104 4.76 7.57 0.86
C PHE A 104 3.53 7.10 0.08
N PHE A 105 3.62 6.00 -0.68
CA PHE A 105 2.47 5.48 -1.43
C PHE A 105 1.36 4.96 -0.52
N THR A 106 1.71 4.40 0.65
CA THR A 106 0.71 4.03 1.66
C THR A 106 -0.03 5.24 2.21
N PHE A 107 0.70 6.32 2.56
CA PHE A 107 0.10 7.60 2.93
C PHE A 107 -0.82 8.12 1.83
N LEU A 108 -0.29 8.25 0.61
CA LEU A 108 -0.98 8.82 -0.54
C LEU A 108 -2.28 8.07 -0.83
N ARG A 109 -2.22 6.73 -0.81
CA ARG A 109 -3.39 5.87 -1.01
C ARG A 109 -4.47 6.13 0.02
N GLN A 110 -4.14 6.05 1.31
CA GLN A 110 -5.12 6.24 2.37
C GLN A 110 -5.69 7.65 2.39
N PHE A 111 -4.83 8.66 2.21
CA PHE A 111 -5.24 10.06 2.17
C PHE A 111 -6.20 10.32 1.00
N VAL A 112 -5.84 9.91 -0.22
CA VAL A 112 -6.70 10.10 -1.40
C VAL A 112 -8.02 9.35 -1.23
N MET A 113 -8.00 8.09 -0.80
CA MET A 113 -9.21 7.29 -0.62
C MET A 113 -10.15 7.87 0.45
N GLU A 114 -9.64 8.23 1.63
CA GLU A 114 -10.47 8.68 2.76
C GLU A 114 -10.88 10.14 2.69
N VAL A 115 -9.97 11.03 2.25
CA VAL A 115 -10.19 12.49 2.29
C VAL A 115 -10.82 13.00 1.01
N ILE A 116 -10.44 12.44 -0.15
CA ILE A 116 -10.88 12.96 -1.47
C ILE A 116 -11.98 12.07 -2.05
N LEU A 117 -11.74 10.77 -2.16
CA LEU A 117 -12.63 9.86 -2.91
C LEU A 117 -13.87 9.45 -2.14
N ARG A 118 -13.80 9.30 -0.80
CA ARG A 118 -14.97 8.95 0.02
C ARG A 118 -16.07 10.02 -0.04
N PRO A 119 -15.79 11.33 0.11
CA PRO A 119 -16.81 12.37 -0.11
C PRO A 119 -17.36 12.37 -1.53
N LEU A 120 -16.50 12.17 -2.54
CA LEU A 120 -16.91 12.11 -3.94
C LEU A 120 -17.85 10.91 -4.20
N ALA A 121 -17.57 9.76 -3.60
CA ALA A 121 -18.41 8.58 -3.70
C ALA A 121 -19.82 8.81 -3.14
N ILE A 122 -19.91 9.51 -2.01
CA ILE A 122 -21.18 9.90 -1.40
C ILE A 122 -21.92 10.91 -2.29
N TYR A 123 -21.21 11.88 -2.86
CA TYR A 123 -21.77 12.84 -3.81
C TYR A 123 -22.34 12.16 -5.07
N CYS A 124 -21.72 11.09 -5.54
CA CYS A 124 -22.22 10.25 -6.64
C CYS A 124 -23.41 9.34 -6.27
N ASN A 125 -24.02 9.50 -5.09
CA ASN A 125 -25.19 8.74 -4.62
C ASN A 125 -25.02 7.21 -4.59
N MET A 126 -23.79 6.71 -4.38
CA MET A 126 -23.57 5.28 -4.20
C MET A 126 -24.13 4.83 -2.84
N LYS A 127 -24.99 3.81 -2.85
CA LYS A 127 -25.80 3.41 -1.68
C LYS A 127 -25.14 2.32 -0.82
N THR A 128 -24.36 1.42 -1.41
CA THR A 128 -23.80 0.26 -0.71
C THR A 128 -22.33 0.49 -0.39
N THR A 129 -21.95 0.18 0.85
CA THR A 129 -20.57 0.34 1.33
C THR A 129 -19.55 -0.43 0.48
N PRO A 130 -19.83 -1.67 0.01
CA PRO A 130 -18.90 -2.39 -0.85
C PRO A 130 -18.68 -1.72 -2.22
N LYS A 131 -19.76 -1.25 -2.87
CA LYS A 131 -19.66 -0.47 -4.13
C LYS A 131 -18.84 0.80 -3.94
N ILE A 132 -18.99 1.49 -2.80
CA ILE A 132 -18.16 2.67 -2.45
C ILE A 132 -16.68 2.28 -2.36
N VAL A 133 -16.34 1.19 -1.67
CA VAL A 133 -14.94 0.74 -1.54
C VAL A 133 -14.34 0.41 -2.89
N ARG A 134 -15.03 -0.37 -3.73
CA ARG A 134 -14.57 -0.73 -5.08
C ARG A 134 -14.41 0.49 -5.98
N PHE A 135 -15.35 1.43 -5.92
CA PHE A 135 -15.23 2.69 -6.64
C PHE A 135 -14.00 3.48 -6.22
N MET A 136 -13.74 3.60 -4.91
CA MET A 136 -12.57 4.31 -4.40
C MET A 136 -11.27 3.61 -4.80
N GLU A 137 -11.20 2.27 -4.74
CA GLU A 137 -10.04 1.49 -5.18
C GLU A 137 -9.73 1.75 -6.66
N GLN A 138 -10.73 1.63 -7.53
CA GLN A 138 -10.53 1.83 -8.97
C GLN A 138 -10.24 3.30 -9.30
N THR A 139 -10.86 4.25 -8.59
CA THR A 139 -10.60 5.68 -8.83
C THR A 139 -9.22 6.10 -8.31
N TYR A 140 -8.73 5.50 -7.23
CA TYR A 140 -7.33 5.65 -6.82
C TYR A 140 -6.37 5.11 -7.88
N SER A 141 -6.67 3.95 -8.48
CA SER A 141 -5.90 3.44 -9.62
C SER A 141 -5.89 4.41 -10.80
N ILE A 142 -7.03 5.02 -11.14
CA ILE A 142 -7.08 6.08 -12.18
C ILE A 142 -6.19 7.24 -11.80
N PHE A 143 -6.29 7.75 -10.57
CA PHE A 143 -5.44 8.85 -10.09
C PHE A 143 -3.95 8.53 -10.26
N TYR A 144 -3.51 7.35 -9.82
CA TYR A 144 -2.10 6.96 -9.95
C TYR A 144 -1.68 6.77 -11.42
N TYR A 145 -2.40 5.96 -12.19
CA TYR A 145 -2.01 5.65 -13.58
C TYR A 145 -2.15 6.85 -14.51
N SER A 146 -3.05 7.81 -14.23
CA SER A 146 -3.13 9.07 -14.99
C SER A 146 -1.88 9.95 -14.83
N LEU A 147 -1.12 9.78 -13.73
CA LEU A 147 0.16 10.46 -13.51
C LEU A 147 1.33 9.61 -14.01
N SER A 148 1.31 8.31 -13.70
CA SER A 148 2.41 7.39 -14.01
C SER A 148 2.55 7.14 -15.51
N SER A 149 1.44 6.92 -16.23
CA SER A 149 1.48 6.58 -17.66
C SER A 149 2.08 7.69 -18.52
N PRO A 150 1.63 8.97 -18.41
CA PRO A 150 2.29 10.06 -19.12
C PRO A 150 3.74 10.27 -18.69
N ALA A 151 4.07 10.08 -17.40
CA ALA A 151 5.44 10.18 -16.92
C ALA A 151 6.35 9.11 -17.56
N GLY A 152 5.87 7.88 -17.69
CA GLY A 152 6.60 6.79 -18.37
C GLY A 152 6.87 7.11 -19.84
N PHE A 153 5.86 7.60 -20.57
CA PHE A 153 6.06 8.05 -21.95
C PHE A 153 6.98 9.26 -22.05
N TYR A 154 6.92 10.20 -21.11
CA TYR A 154 7.84 11.35 -21.06
C TYR A 154 9.30 10.88 -20.87
N VAL A 155 9.55 9.93 -19.95
CA VAL A 155 10.88 9.31 -19.79
C VAL A 155 11.33 8.65 -21.09
N MET A 156 10.46 7.88 -21.75
CA MET A 156 10.79 7.24 -23.02
C MET A 156 11.05 8.24 -24.14
N TYR A 157 10.33 9.37 -24.19
CA TYR A 157 10.48 10.41 -25.20
C TYR A 157 11.86 11.06 -25.16
N HIS A 158 12.40 11.25 -23.96
CA HIS A 158 13.75 11.77 -23.73
C HIS A 158 14.84 10.69 -23.81
N MET A 159 14.53 9.50 -24.29
CA MET A 159 15.47 8.40 -24.46
C MET A 159 15.39 7.84 -25.88
N PRO A 160 16.45 7.18 -26.37
CA PRO A 160 16.46 6.61 -27.72
C PRO A 160 15.48 5.43 -27.92
N ILE A 161 14.76 5.04 -26.86
CA ILE A 161 13.73 3.99 -26.88
C ILE A 161 12.32 4.51 -27.20
N TRP A 162 12.17 5.80 -27.53
CA TRP A 162 10.88 6.38 -27.90
C TRP A 162 10.16 5.54 -28.96
N TYR A 163 8.85 5.42 -28.78
CA TYR A 163 7.97 4.56 -29.59
C TYR A 163 8.47 3.10 -29.72
N PHE A 164 8.95 2.55 -28.59
CA PHE A 164 9.28 1.13 -28.45
C PHE A 164 10.38 0.65 -29.40
N ASN A 165 11.43 1.46 -29.60
CA ASN A 165 12.60 1.07 -30.39
C ASN A 165 13.46 0.06 -29.61
N THR A 166 13.32 -1.23 -29.95
CA THR A 166 13.94 -2.33 -29.21
C THR A 166 15.44 -2.48 -29.45
N TYR A 167 15.93 -2.03 -30.61
CA TYR A 167 17.36 -2.05 -30.95
C TYR A 167 18.22 -1.35 -29.89
N GLU A 168 17.72 -0.21 -29.39
CA GLU A 168 18.42 0.63 -28.43
C GLU A 168 18.50 0.00 -27.03
N PHE A 169 17.71 -1.02 -26.73
CA PHE A 169 17.85 -1.78 -25.48
C PHE A 169 19.22 -2.43 -25.35
N TYR A 170 19.88 -2.76 -26.47
CA TYR A 170 21.14 -3.51 -26.47
C TYR A 170 22.30 -2.75 -27.08
N ASN A 171 22.04 -1.80 -27.98
CA ASN A 171 23.07 -1.06 -28.72
C ASN A 171 24.11 -0.41 -27.79
N THR A 172 23.63 0.26 -26.74
CA THR A 172 24.45 0.98 -25.76
C THR A 172 24.58 0.27 -24.41
N TYR A 173 24.14 -0.99 -24.32
CA TYR A 173 24.19 -1.77 -23.09
C TYR A 173 25.66 -2.10 -22.72
N PRO A 174 26.10 -1.97 -21.45
CA PRO A 174 25.29 -1.84 -20.23
C PRO A 174 24.98 -0.41 -19.76
N HIS A 175 23.71 -0.16 -19.44
CA HIS A 175 23.20 1.11 -18.90
C HIS A 175 23.45 1.24 -17.37
N ARG A 176 24.70 1.46 -17.00
CA ARG A 176 25.15 1.47 -15.59
C ARG A 176 24.74 2.70 -14.79
N ALA A 177 24.51 3.81 -15.49
CA ALA A 177 24.04 5.04 -14.90
C ALA A 177 22.86 5.55 -15.72
N ASP A 178 21.85 6.04 -15.03
CA ASP A 178 20.60 6.50 -15.60
C ASP A 178 20.49 8.02 -15.37
N PRO A 179 19.89 8.80 -16.30
CA PRO A 179 19.56 10.19 -16.03
C PRO A 179 18.58 10.32 -14.86
N PHE A 180 18.48 11.51 -14.28
CA PHE A 180 17.69 11.75 -13.06
C PHE A 180 16.25 11.31 -13.23
N TYR A 181 15.59 11.74 -14.31
CA TYR A 181 14.18 11.42 -14.56
C TYR A 181 13.93 9.92 -14.74
N LEU A 182 14.82 9.21 -15.43
CA LEU A 182 14.73 7.75 -15.61
C LEU A 182 14.83 7.05 -14.25
N LYS A 183 15.88 7.39 -13.48
CA LYS A 183 16.12 6.75 -12.19
C LYS A 183 14.99 7.04 -11.20
N LEU A 184 14.53 8.29 -11.14
CA LEU A 184 13.43 8.70 -10.26
C LEU A 184 12.14 7.93 -10.60
N PHE A 185 11.73 7.94 -11.87
CA PHE A 185 10.55 7.22 -12.33
C PHE A 185 10.65 5.73 -12.00
N TYR A 186 11.79 5.12 -12.30
CA TYR A 186 12.02 3.70 -12.07
C TYR A 186 11.92 3.31 -10.59
N LEU A 187 12.56 4.08 -9.70
CA LEU A 187 12.52 3.80 -8.26
C LEU A 187 11.15 4.08 -7.64
N LEU A 188 10.45 5.13 -8.08
CA LEU A 188 9.07 5.39 -7.64
C LEU A 188 8.13 4.26 -8.08
N GLN A 189 8.26 3.77 -9.32
CA GLN A 189 7.51 2.61 -9.79
C GLN A 189 7.82 1.35 -8.98
N ALA A 190 9.11 1.07 -8.73
CA ALA A 190 9.50 -0.05 -7.88
C ALA A 190 8.89 0.07 -6.47
N SER A 191 8.81 1.29 -5.92
CA SER A 191 8.19 1.57 -4.61
C SER A 191 6.69 1.33 -4.62
N PHE A 192 5.98 1.84 -5.62
CA PHE A 192 4.54 1.63 -5.76
C PHE A 192 4.20 0.15 -5.92
N TRP A 193 4.88 -0.56 -6.81
CA TRP A 193 4.61 -1.98 -7.04
C TRP A 193 5.03 -2.87 -5.86
N SER A 194 6.10 -2.51 -5.13
CA SER A 194 6.46 -3.17 -3.86
C SER A 194 5.41 -2.93 -2.78
N GLN A 195 4.85 -1.72 -2.72
CA GLN A 195 3.77 -1.37 -1.80
C GLN A 195 2.49 -2.15 -2.12
N GLN A 196 2.11 -2.24 -3.41
CA GLN A 196 0.98 -3.05 -3.86
C GLN A 196 1.19 -4.55 -3.58
N ALA A 197 2.41 -5.07 -3.77
CA ALA A 197 2.74 -6.45 -3.40
C ALA A 197 2.62 -6.70 -1.88
N ALA A 198 3.05 -5.75 -1.05
CA ALA A 198 2.91 -5.84 0.39
C ALA A 198 1.44 -5.87 0.83
N ILE A 199 0.59 -5.03 0.23
CA ILE A 199 -0.87 -5.06 0.47
C ILE A 199 -1.47 -6.43 0.14
N LEU A 200 -1.07 -7.01 -0.99
CA LEU A 200 -1.56 -8.31 -1.45
C LEU A 200 -1.13 -9.45 -0.52
N ILE A 201 0.15 -9.52 -0.16
CA ILE A 201 0.71 -10.59 0.67
C ILE A 201 0.17 -10.54 2.10
N LEU A 202 0.03 -9.33 2.66
CA LEU A 202 -0.54 -9.13 3.99
C LEU A 202 -2.07 -9.28 4.00
N GLN A 203 -2.69 -9.54 2.84
CA GLN A 203 -4.14 -9.68 2.68
C GLN A 203 -4.92 -8.53 3.32
N LEU A 204 -4.38 -7.30 3.17
CA LEU A 204 -5.06 -6.10 3.63
C LEU A 204 -6.33 -5.83 2.81
N GLU A 205 -6.41 -6.42 1.62
CA GLU A 205 -7.61 -6.52 0.78
C GLU A 205 -8.13 -7.97 0.75
N LYS A 206 -9.46 -8.14 0.66
CA LYS A 206 -10.08 -9.47 0.56
C LYS A 206 -9.61 -10.17 -0.74
N PRO A 207 -9.17 -11.44 -0.68
CA PRO A 207 -8.74 -12.19 -1.87
C PRO A 207 -9.84 -12.27 -2.93
N ARG A 208 -9.48 -11.97 -4.19
CA ARG A 208 -10.35 -12.10 -5.38
C ARG A 208 -10.37 -13.53 -5.91
N LYS A 209 -11.28 -13.83 -6.86
CA LYS A 209 -11.33 -15.16 -7.51
C LYS A 209 -10.04 -15.52 -8.27
N ASP A 210 -9.33 -14.51 -8.79
CA ASP A 210 -8.05 -14.63 -9.49
C ASP A 210 -6.84 -14.35 -8.57
N PHE A 211 -7.00 -14.54 -7.25
CA PHE A 211 -5.94 -14.24 -6.27
C PHE A 211 -4.64 -15.00 -6.54
N LYS A 212 -4.71 -16.27 -6.99
CA LYS A 212 -3.51 -17.07 -7.26
C LYS A 212 -2.73 -16.52 -8.45
N GLU A 213 -3.43 -16.18 -9.51
CA GLU A 213 -2.88 -15.56 -10.71
C GLU A 213 -2.30 -14.18 -10.41
N LEU A 214 -2.98 -13.40 -9.57
CA LEU A 214 -2.50 -12.10 -9.10
C LEU A 214 -1.24 -12.24 -8.22
N VAL A 215 -1.18 -13.21 -7.31
CA VAL A 215 0.03 -13.48 -6.51
C VAL A 215 1.19 -13.92 -7.41
N PHE A 216 0.94 -14.83 -8.36
CA PHE A 216 1.95 -15.25 -9.32
C PHE A 216 2.47 -14.07 -10.16
N HIS A 217 1.58 -13.20 -10.63
CA HIS A 217 1.94 -11.96 -11.30
C HIS A 217 2.84 -11.07 -10.44
N HIS A 218 2.50 -10.86 -9.16
CA HIS A 218 3.31 -10.05 -8.25
C HIS A 218 4.70 -10.65 -7.99
N ILE A 219 4.82 -11.98 -7.93
CA ILE A 219 6.13 -12.64 -7.83
C ILE A 219 6.96 -12.36 -9.09
N VAL A 220 6.37 -12.55 -10.28
CA VAL A 220 7.07 -12.34 -11.56
C VAL A 220 7.46 -10.86 -11.75
N THR A 221 6.57 -9.92 -11.43
CA THR A 221 6.85 -8.49 -11.54
C THR A 221 7.94 -8.04 -10.56
N MET A 222 7.91 -8.48 -9.29
CA MET A 222 8.99 -8.16 -8.35
C MET A 222 10.34 -8.70 -8.80
N LEU A 223 10.37 -9.92 -9.36
CA LEU A 223 11.60 -10.48 -9.95
C LEU A 223 12.07 -9.67 -11.16
N LEU A 224 11.17 -9.29 -12.07
CA LEU A 224 11.51 -8.46 -13.23
C LEU A 224 12.08 -7.11 -12.81
N ILE A 225 11.47 -6.43 -11.84
CA ILE A 225 11.92 -5.14 -11.34
C ILE A 225 13.30 -5.26 -10.69
N TYR A 226 13.46 -6.22 -9.77
CA TYR A 226 14.72 -6.42 -9.06
C TYR A 226 15.87 -6.78 -10.03
N LEU A 227 15.66 -7.74 -10.92
CA LEU A 227 16.68 -8.21 -11.84
C LEU A 227 17.01 -7.16 -12.91
N SER A 228 16.01 -6.46 -13.45
CA SER A 228 16.27 -5.46 -14.48
C SER A 228 16.99 -4.21 -13.93
N TYR A 229 16.73 -3.82 -12.67
CA TYR A 229 17.54 -2.77 -12.02
C TYR A 229 18.97 -3.25 -11.74
N THR A 230 19.11 -4.42 -11.13
CA THR A 230 20.42 -4.99 -10.72
C THR A 230 21.34 -5.26 -11.91
N PHE A 231 20.79 -5.79 -13.00
CA PHE A 231 21.52 -6.16 -14.22
C PHE A 231 21.35 -5.15 -15.36
N HIS A 232 21.02 -3.90 -15.05
CA HIS A 232 21.03 -2.78 -16.02
C HIS A 232 20.09 -2.92 -17.23
N PHE A 233 19.02 -3.72 -17.15
CA PHE A 233 17.97 -3.82 -18.17
C PHE A 233 16.84 -2.79 -17.94
N THR A 234 17.17 -1.61 -17.40
CA THR A 234 16.17 -0.60 -16.99
C THR A 234 15.36 -0.04 -18.15
N TRP A 235 15.94 0.01 -19.36
CA TRP A 235 15.24 0.50 -20.56
C TRP A 235 14.11 -0.44 -20.99
N ILE A 236 14.33 -1.76 -20.91
CA ILE A 236 13.28 -2.76 -21.08
C ILE A 236 12.24 -2.58 -19.97
N GLY A 237 12.69 -2.42 -18.72
CA GLY A 237 11.81 -2.24 -17.56
C GLY A 237 10.88 -1.03 -17.66
N VAL A 238 11.37 0.15 -18.04
CA VAL A 238 10.53 1.34 -18.25
C VAL A 238 9.52 1.12 -19.36
N THR A 239 9.93 0.47 -20.44
CA THR A 239 9.02 0.14 -21.54
C THR A 239 7.85 -0.72 -21.06
N ILE A 240 8.13 -1.73 -20.23
CA ILE A 240 7.10 -2.59 -19.63
C ILE A 240 6.24 -1.83 -18.61
N TYR A 241 6.83 -0.98 -17.76
CA TYR A 241 6.04 -0.15 -16.84
C TYR A 241 5.03 0.73 -17.58
N SER A 242 5.49 1.44 -18.62
CA SER A 242 4.63 2.36 -19.38
C SER A 242 3.44 1.66 -20.03
N THR A 243 3.62 0.45 -20.60
CA THR A 243 2.53 -0.30 -21.23
C THR A 243 1.57 -0.92 -20.22
N MET A 244 2.08 -1.42 -19.09
CA MET A 244 1.24 -2.02 -18.06
C MET A 244 0.35 -0.98 -17.39
N ASP A 245 0.91 0.17 -17.00
CA ASP A 245 0.16 1.25 -16.34
C ASP A 245 -0.87 1.90 -17.27
N THR A 246 -0.53 2.09 -18.55
CA THR A 246 -1.45 2.72 -19.51
C THR A 246 -2.69 1.85 -19.73
N SER A 247 -2.51 0.56 -19.98
CA SER A 247 -3.65 -0.36 -20.08
C SER A 247 -4.49 -0.45 -18.79
N ASP A 248 -3.87 -0.35 -17.61
CA ASP A 248 -4.59 -0.36 -16.33
C ASP A 248 -5.38 0.93 -16.08
N LEU A 249 -4.93 2.09 -16.60
CA LEU A 249 -5.72 3.33 -16.59
C LEU A 249 -7.05 3.14 -17.31
N PHE A 250 -7.05 2.53 -18.51
CA PHE A 250 -8.27 2.29 -19.26
C PHE A 250 -9.15 1.22 -18.59
N LEU A 251 -8.55 0.17 -18.00
CA LEU A 251 -9.28 -0.82 -17.21
C LEU A 251 -10.04 -0.17 -16.06
N ALA A 252 -9.32 0.57 -15.21
CA ALA A 252 -9.89 1.22 -14.03
C ALA A 252 -10.96 2.25 -14.42
N THR A 253 -10.72 3.02 -15.49
CA THR A 253 -11.70 3.97 -16.04
C THR A 253 -12.99 3.26 -16.48
N SER A 254 -12.88 2.15 -17.20
CA SER A 254 -14.05 1.38 -17.63
C SER A 254 -14.89 0.86 -16.45
N LYS A 255 -14.24 0.43 -15.37
CA LYS A 255 -14.90 -0.02 -14.13
C LYS A 255 -15.59 1.13 -13.39
N VAL A 256 -14.92 2.26 -13.24
CA VAL A 256 -15.50 3.43 -12.57
C VAL A 256 -16.73 3.93 -13.32
N LEU A 257 -16.67 4.01 -14.66
CA LEU A 257 -17.83 4.36 -15.48
C LEU A 257 -18.98 3.37 -15.31
N ASN A 258 -18.67 2.07 -15.19
CA ASN A 258 -19.66 1.04 -14.91
C ASN A 258 -20.31 1.22 -13.53
N TYR A 259 -19.53 1.50 -12.49
CA TYR A 259 -20.07 1.76 -11.15
C TYR A 259 -20.97 3.01 -11.09
N LEU A 260 -20.73 3.98 -11.97
CA LEU A 260 -21.54 5.19 -12.11
C LEU A 260 -22.72 5.02 -13.07
N ASP A 261 -22.96 3.82 -13.60
CA ASP A 261 -24.04 3.52 -14.55
C ASP A 261 -24.01 4.47 -15.78
N SER A 262 -22.81 4.81 -16.24
CA SER A 262 -22.60 5.78 -17.32
C SER A 262 -22.94 5.20 -18.70
N LYS A 263 -23.54 6.02 -19.58
CA LYS A 263 -23.90 5.61 -20.95
C LYS A 263 -22.69 5.32 -21.85
N ILE A 264 -21.51 5.85 -21.49
CA ILE A 264 -20.27 5.68 -22.26
C ILE A 264 -19.44 4.48 -21.80
N THR A 265 -19.91 3.69 -20.83
CA THR A 265 -19.19 2.53 -20.29
C THR A 265 -18.83 1.53 -21.39
N GLY A 266 -19.75 1.20 -22.29
CA GLY A 266 -19.49 0.28 -23.40
C GLY A 266 -18.39 0.79 -24.36
N LEU A 267 -18.35 2.10 -24.63
CA LEU A 267 -17.30 2.71 -25.46
C LEU A 267 -15.93 2.59 -24.78
N PHE A 268 -15.83 2.97 -23.51
CA PHE A 268 -14.57 2.90 -22.77
C PHE A 268 -14.11 1.45 -22.55
N PHE A 269 -15.03 0.51 -22.36
CA PHE A 269 -14.72 -0.90 -22.29
C PHE A 269 -14.14 -1.43 -23.62
N ALA A 270 -14.68 -0.99 -24.76
CA ALA A 270 -14.13 -1.34 -26.07
C ALA A 270 -12.72 -0.73 -26.30
N ILE A 271 -12.52 0.54 -25.93
CA ILE A 271 -11.22 1.20 -25.97
C ILE A 271 -10.21 0.45 -25.10
N PHE A 272 -10.62 0.09 -23.87
CA PHE A 272 -9.81 -0.71 -22.96
C PHE A 272 -9.34 -2.03 -23.59
N ILE A 273 -10.22 -2.79 -24.24
CA ILE A 273 -9.84 -4.04 -24.92
C ILE A 273 -8.78 -3.78 -25.99
N PHE A 274 -8.95 -2.74 -26.81
CA PHE A 274 -7.99 -2.38 -27.85
C PHE A 274 -6.62 -2.03 -27.25
N VAL A 275 -6.59 -1.16 -26.24
CA VAL A 275 -5.36 -0.76 -25.55
C VAL A 275 -4.70 -1.95 -24.89
N TRP A 276 -5.45 -2.82 -24.22
CA TRP A 276 -4.94 -4.04 -23.60
C TRP A 276 -4.24 -4.94 -24.63
N ILE A 277 -4.87 -5.19 -25.78
CA ILE A 277 -4.28 -6.04 -26.83
C ILE A 277 -3.02 -5.41 -27.39
N TYR A 278 -3.05 -4.11 -27.70
CA TYR A 278 -1.89 -3.43 -28.27
C TYR A 278 -0.72 -3.38 -27.29
N GLU A 279 -0.95 -2.94 -26.06
CA GLU A 279 0.11 -2.67 -25.09
C GLU A 279 0.61 -3.93 -24.38
N ARG A 280 -0.30 -4.80 -23.93
CA ARG A 280 0.09 -5.99 -23.17
C ARG A 280 0.42 -7.20 -24.04
N HIS A 281 0.02 -7.22 -25.31
CA HIS A 281 0.32 -8.34 -26.20
C HIS A 281 1.18 -7.94 -27.37
N TYR A 282 0.74 -7.02 -28.24
CA TYR A 282 1.53 -6.70 -29.43
C TYR A 282 2.92 -6.13 -29.06
N LEU A 283 2.97 -5.13 -28.17
CA LEU A 283 4.24 -4.55 -27.73
C LEU A 283 5.07 -5.52 -26.88
N ASN A 284 4.45 -6.31 -26.00
CA ASN A 284 5.18 -7.31 -25.22
C ASN A 284 5.77 -8.42 -26.10
N LEU A 285 5.02 -8.91 -27.10
CA LEU A 285 5.51 -9.88 -28.08
C LEU A 285 6.63 -9.28 -28.96
N LYS A 286 6.55 -7.99 -29.30
CA LYS A 286 7.66 -7.28 -29.97
C LYS A 286 8.94 -7.31 -29.12
N ILE A 287 8.83 -7.06 -27.81
CA ILE A 287 9.96 -7.13 -26.87
C ILE A 287 10.48 -8.56 -26.75
N LEU A 288 9.61 -9.56 -26.60
CA LEU A 288 9.99 -10.97 -26.56
C LEU A 288 10.70 -11.42 -27.84
N TYR A 289 10.20 -11.00 -29.00
CA TYR A 289 10.85 -11.26 -30.28
C TYR A 289 12.24 -10.64 -30.36
N SER A 290 12.38 -9.39 -29.92
CA SER A 290 13.67 -8.70 -29.80
C SER A 290 14.65 -9.44 -28.87
N ILE A 291 14.16 -10.03 -27.78
CA ILE A 291 15.02 -10.84 -26.89
C ILE A 291 15.56 -12.09 -27.60
N LEU A 292 14.81 -12.66 -28.54
CA LEU A 292 15.25 -13.84 -29.31
C LEU A 292 16.18 -13.46 -30.46
N THR A 293 15.97 -12.32 -31.11
CA THR A 293 16.68 -11.94 -32.35
C THR A 293 17.80 -10.92 -32.16
N GLU A 294 17.56 -9.87 -31.37
CA GLU A 294 18.46 -8.73 -31.20
C GLU A 294 19.38 -8.88 -29.99
N PHE A 295 18.93 -9.54 -28.92
CA PHE A 295 19.67 -9.65 -27.65
C PHE A 295 21.10 -10.17 -27.83
N LYS A 296 21.30 -11.19 -28.68
CA LYS A 296 22.63 -11.75 -28.95
C LYS A 296 23.41 -10.96 -30.03
N THR A 297 22.71 -10.31 -30.95
CA THR A 297 23.29 -9.80 -32.21
C THR A 297 23.65 -8.31 -32.13
N VAL A 298 22.96 -7.53 -31.30
CA VAL A 298 23.15 -6.08 -31.17
C VAL A 298 23.99 -5.77 -29.94
N GLY A 299 25.19 -5.22 -30.11
CA GLY A 299 26.13 -4.90 -29.02
C GLY A 299 26.86 -6.13 -28.43
N PRO A 300 27.80 -5.94 -27.49
CA PRO A 300 28.64 -7.04 -26.95
C PRO A 300 27.81 -8.10 -26.21
N TYR A 301 28.09 -9.38 -26.46
CA TYR A 301 27.42 -10.53 -25.84
C TYR A 301 28.43 -11.42 -25.12
N ASP A 302 28.84 -10.96 -23.94
CA ASP A 302 29.83 -11.61 -23.09
C ASP A 302 29.45 -11.39 -21.62
N LEU A 303 29.97 -12.21 -20.70
CA LEU A 303 29.75 -12.01 -19.27
C LEU A 303 30.99 -11.35 -18.67
N ASN A 304 30.85 -10.11 -18.17
CA ASN A 304 31.95 -9.40 -17.54
C ASN A 304 31.49 -8.58 -16.33
N PHE A 305 31.78 -9.10 -15.14
CA PHE A 305 31.44 -8.47 -13.86
C PHE A 305 32.16 -7.14 -13.62
N LYS A 306 33.36 -6.92 -14.18
CA LYS A 306 34.12 -5.67 -14.00
C LYS A 306 33.49 -4.52 -14.78
N THR A 307 33.03 -4.80 -16.00
CA THR A 307 32.38 -3.81 -16.84
C THR A 307 30.87 -3.70 -16.58
N GLY A 308 30.29 -4.60 -15.79
CA GLY A 308 28.85 -4.68 -15.55
C GLY A 308 28.09 -5.17 -16.80
N GLN A 309 28.77 -5.89 -17.68
CA GLN A 309 28.18 -6.49 -18.88
C GLN A 309 27.55 -7.83 -18.48
N TYR A 310 26.23 -7.85 -18.39
CA TYR A 310 25.45 -9.03 -18.00
C TYR A 310 24.66 -9.63 -19.17
N LYS A 311 24.72 -9.05 -20.37
CA LYS A 311 24.06 -9.57 -21.56
C LYS A 311 24.80 -10.81 -22.08
N CYS A 312 24.33 -11.99 -21.68
CA CYS A 312 25.01 -13.25 -21.93
C CYS A 312 24.02 -14.43 -22.09
N PHE A 313 24.57 -15.63 -22.29
CA PHE A 313 23.81 -16.88 -22.44
C PHE A 313 22.98 -17.27 -21.22
N ILE A 314 23.30 -16.71 -20.04
CA ILE A 314 22.53 -16.92 -18.81
C ILE A 314 21.37 -15.92 -18.72
N SER A 315 21.64 -14.64 -18.99
CA SER A 315 20.62 -13.60 -18.84
C SER A 315 19.50 -13.71 -19.88
N GLN A 316 19.84 -14.08 -21.13
CA GLN A 316 18.86 -14.16 -22.22
C GLN A 316 17.67 -15.09 -21.89
N PRO A 317 17.86 -16.37 -21.51
CA PRO A 317 16.75 -17.24 -21.16
C PRO A 317 15.99 -16.79 -19.90
N ILE A 318 16.67 -16.19 -18.91
CA ILE A 318 16.01 -15.68 -17.70
C ILE A 318 15.06 -14.52 -18.03
N VAL A 319 15.55 -13.53 -18.79
CA VAL A 319 14.75 -12.37 -19.21
C VAL A 319 13.58 -12.82 -20.09
N PHE A 320 13.84 -13.72 -21.05
CA PHE A 320 12.78 -14.28 -21.90
C PHE A 320 11.73 -15.04 -21.09
N PHE A 321 12.16 -15.89 -20.14
CA PHE A 321 11.25 -16.68 -19.31
C PHE A 321 10.35 -15.79 -18.45
N LEU A 322 10.92 -14.81 -17.73
CA LEU A 322 10.13 -13.93 -16.86
C LEU A 322 9.14 -13.07 -17.65
N LEU A 323 9.54 -12.52 -18.80
CA LEU A 323 8.63 -11.77 -19.66
C LEU A 323 7.57 -12.68 -20.31
N SER A 324 7.91 -13.94 -20.63
CA SER A 324 6.94 -14.93 -21.10
C SER A 324 5.94 -15.29 -20.01
N CYS A 325 6.36 -15.44 -18.76
CA CYS A 325 5.43 -15.62 -17.63
C CYS A 325 4.48 -14.42 -17.50
N LEU A 326 4.98 -13.20 -17.62
CA LEU A 326 4.16 -11.99 -17.62
C LEU A 326 3.14 -12.00 -18.79
N GLN A 327 3.59 -12.37 -19.98
CA GLN A 327 2.72 -12.51 -21.17
C GLN A 327 1.63 -13.57 -20.97
N LEU A 328 1.94 -14.72 -20.38
CA LEU A 328 0.98 -15.79 -20.12
C LEU A 328 -0.13 -15.36 -19.16
N VAL A 329 0.22 -14.64 -18.08
CA VAL A 329 -0.79 -14.12 -17.16
C VAL A 329 -1.67 -13.06 -17.86
N ASN A 330 -1.07 -12.19 -18.67
CA ASN A 330 -1.84 -11.22 -19.45
C ASN A 330 -2.80 -11.90 -20.44
N LEU A 331 -2.40 -13.03 -21.05
CA LEU A 331 -3.27 -13.82 -21.93
C LEU A 331 -4.43 -14.46 -21.17
N TYR A 332 -4.19 -14.94 -19.95
CA TYR A 332 -5.25 -15.43 -19.07
C TYR A 332 -6.29 -14.34 -18.78
N TRP A 333 -5.84 -13.12 -18.44
CA TRP A 333 -6.76 -12.01 -18.22
C TRP A 333 -7.45 -11.54 -19.51
N LEU A 334 -6.77 -11.55 -20.66
CA LEU A 334 -7.42 -11.29 -21.95
C LEU A 334 -8.58 -12.27 -22.19
N PHE A 335 -8.38 -13.56 -21.91
CA PHE A 335 -9.45 -14.54 -22.02
C PHE A 335 -10.66 -14.17 -21.16
N LEU A 336 -10.44 -13.73 -19.91
CA LEU A 336 -11.53 -13.26 -19.04
C LEU A 336 -12.21 -12.00 -19.58
N ILE A 337 -11.43 -11.04 -20.09
CA ILE A 337 -11.94 -9.80 -20.67
C ILE A 337 -12.82 -10.10 -21.90
N LEU A 338 -12.35 -10.96 -22.81
CA LEU A 338 -13.11 -11.38 -24.00
C LEU A 338 -14.36 -12.17 -23.62
N LYS A 339 -14.31 -12.98 -22.56
CA LYS A 339 -15.49 -13.67 -22.02
C LYS A 339 -16.54 -12.69 -21.51
N ILE A 340 -16.13 -11.60 -20.85
CA ILE A 340 -17.03 -10.51 -20.42
C ILE A 340 -17.60 -9.80 -21.65
N ALA A 341 -16.75 -9.45 -22.62
CA ALA A 341 -17.17 -8.80 -23.86
C ALA A 341 -18.19 -9.63 -24.65
N PHE A 342 -17.98 -10.95 -24.75
CA PHE A 342 -18.92 -11.86 -25.40
C PHE A 342 -20.26 -11.88 -24.66
N ARG A 343 -20.27 -11.94 -23.33
CA ARG A 343 -21.51 -11.89 -22.53
C ARG A 343 -22.26 -10.58 -22.74
N PHE A 344 -21.55 -9.46 -22.73
CA PHE A 344 -22.14 -8.13 -22.95
C PHE A 344 -22.79 -8.01 -24.34
N LEU A 345 -22.10 -8.46 -25.39
CA LEU A 345 -22.61 -8.35 -26.77
C LEU A 345 -23.76 -9.32 -27.09
N PHE A 346 -23.70 -10.56 -26.59
CA PHE A 346 -24.61 -11.62 -27.02
C PHE A 346 -25.73 -11.93 -26.03
N SER A 347 -25.57 -11.61 -24.75
CA SER A 347 -26.60 -11.90 -23.72
C SER A 347 -27.41 -10.68 -23.30
N GLY A 348 -27.06 -9.47 -23.76
CA GLY A 348 -27.73 -8.22 -23.36
C GLY A 348 -27.68 -7.94 -21.85
N LYS A 349 -26.83 -8.67 -21.11
CA LYS A 349 -26.59 -8.46 -19.68
C LYS A 349 -25.64 -7.29 -19.48
N GLU A 350 -25.81 -6.55 -18.39
CA GLU A 350 -24.94 -5.44 -18.01
C GLU A 350 -23.47 -5.89 -17.90
N LEU A 351 -22.54 -4.93 -17.98
CA LEU A 351 -21.09 -5.18 -17.91
C LEU A 351 -20.70 -5.62 -16.48
N GLU A 352 -21.02 -6.85 -16.14
CA GLU A 352 -20.68 -7.45 -14.85
C GLU A 352 -19.29 -8.10 -14.91
N ASP A 353 -18.37 -7.67 -14.04
CA ASP A 353 -17.03 -8.27 -13.93
C ASP A 353 -17.11 -9.57 -13.12
N VAL A 354 -17.08 -10.70 -13.83
CA VAL A 354 -17.20 -12.07 -13.27
C VAL A 354 -16.17 -12.37 -12.17
N ARG A 355 -15.07 -11.63 -12.13
CA ARG A 355 -14.02 -11.74 -11.10
C ARG A 355 -14.47 -11.16 -9.75
N SER A 356 -15.36 -10.16 -9.76
CA SER A 356 -15.90 -9.52 -8.55
C SER A 356 -17.26 -10.06 -8.07
N ASP A 357 -18.03 -10.84 -8.85
CA ASP A 357 -19.41 -11.23 -8.45
C ASP A 357 -19.59 -12.08 -7.16
N ALA A 358 -18.54 -12.69 -6.59
CA ALA A 358 -18.66 -13.34 -5.26
C ALA A 358 -18.32 -12.38 -4.11
N GLU A 359 -18.02 -11.13 -4.45
CA GLU A 359 -17.74 -10.07 -3.51
C GLU A 359 -19.06 -9.50 -2.99
N ASP A 360 -20.03 -9.20 -3.86
CA ASP A 360 -21.25 -8.48 -3.49
C ASP A 360 -22.14 -9.21 -2.45
N GLU A 361 -22.40 -10.52 -2.59
CA GLU A 361 -23.31 -11.25 -1.67
C GLU A 361 -22.69 -11.55 -0.29
N ASP A 362 -21.38 -11.73 -0.21
CA ASP A 362 -20.65 -12.00 1.05
C ASP A 362 -20.11 -10.70 1.70
N GLU A 363 -19.93 -9.62 0.92
CA GLU A 363 -19.51 -8.29 1.41
C GLU A 363 -20.63 -7.59 2.20
N ASP A 364 -21.90 -7.70 1.78
CA ASP A 364 -23.03 -7.14 2.55
C ASP A 364 -23.05 -7.67 3.99
N LYS A 365 -22.81 -8.97 4.18
CA LYS A 365 -22.83 -9.60 5.51
C LYS A 365 -21.57 -9.31 6.33
N THR A 366 -20.40 -9.31 5.70
CA THR A 366 -19.11 -9.20 6.40
C THR A 366 -18.78 -7.74 6.75
N TYR A 367 -19.12 -6.79 5.87
CA TYR A 367 -18.86 -5.37 6.07
C TYR A 367 -19.85 -4.77 7.09
N ASP A 368 -21.12 -5.17 7.06
CA ASP A 368 -22.08 -4.83 8.11
C ASP A 368 -21.64 -5.42 9.46
N GLN A 369 -21.07 -6.63 9.49
CA GLN A 369 -20.49 -7.18 10.70
C GLN A 369 -19.28 -6.39 11.21
N LYS A 370 -18.40 -5.93 10.31
CA LYS A 370 -17.20 -5.16 10.69
C LYS A 370 -17.58 -3.77 11.22
N ILE A 371 -18.47 -3.04 10.53
CA ILE A 371 -19.01 -1.76 11.03
C ILE A 371 -19.84 -1.95 12.30
N HIS A 372 -20.65 -3.01 12.40
CA HIS A 372 -21.37 -3.31 13.63
C HIS A 372 -20.42 -3.60 14.78
N ASN A 373 -19.35 -4.37 14.55
CA ASN A 373 -18.35 -4.68 15.55
C ASN A 373 -17.51 -3.45 15.94
N ASP A 374 -17.12 -2.61 15.00
CA ASP A 374 -16.38 -1.37 15.26
C ASP A 374 -17.25 -0.37 16.03
N LYS A 375 -18.53 -0.20 15.65
CA LYS A 375 -19.52 0.59 16.43
C LYS A 375 -19.76 0.00 17.82
N LYS A 376 -19.78 -1.33 17.95
CA LYS A 376 -20.01 -2.03 19.24
C LYS A 376 -18.78 -1.98 20.14
N GLN A 377 -17.57 -1.98 19.59
CA GLN A 377 -16.33 -1.74 20.30
C GLN A 377 -16.21 -0.28 20.75
N LEU A 378 -16.54 0.67 19.87
CA LEU A 378 -16.60 2.10 20.18
C LEU A 378 -17.62 2.40 21.28
N ASN A 379 -18.82 1.83 21.19
CA ASN A 379 -19.87 1.96 22.21
C ASN A 379 -19.51 1.27 23.54
N ARG A 380 -18.76 0.15 23.51
CA ARG A 380 -18.24 -0.49 24.73
C ARG A 380 -17.14 0.35 25.38
N HIS A 381 -16.25 0.96 24.60
CA HIS A 381 -15.22 1.87 25.11
C HIS A 381 -15.83 3.16 25.67
N GLN A 382 -16.78 3.79 24.99
CA GLN A 382 -17.51 4.96 25.51
C GLN A 382 -18.33 4.64 26.77
N ARG A 383 -18.96 3.47 26.85
CA ARG A 383 -19.63 3.03 28.10
C ARG A 383 -18.65 2.82 29.23
N HIS A 384 -17.48 2.23 28.98
CA HIS A 384 -16.44 2.07 29.99
C HIS A 384 -15.86 3.41 30.46
N HIS A 385 -15.63 4.36 29.55
CA HIS A 385 -15.16 5.70 29.87
C HIS A 385 -16.20 6.51 30.66
N ASN A 386 -17.47 6.45 30.27
CA ASN A 386 -18.56 7.12 31.00
C ASN A 386 -18.84 6.49 32.36
N LEU A 387 -18.71 5.15 32.51
CA LEU A 387 -18.78 4.51 33.82
C LEU A 387 -17.60 4.94 34.71
N HIS A 388 -16.41 5.08 34.13
CA HIS A 388 -15.22 5.48 34.87
C HIS A 388 -15.33 6.91 35.39
N ASN A 389 -15.75 7.86 34.54
CA ASN A 389 -15.99 9.25 34.94
C ASN A 389 -17.12 9.40 35.95
N LYS A 390 -18.13 8.52 35.92
CA LYS A 390 -19.21 8.53 36.90
C LYS A 390 -18.72 8.05 38.28
N ILE A 391 -17.89 7.01 38.32
CA ILE A 391 -17.32 6.47 39.57
C ILE A 391 -16.34 7.46 40.20
N THR A 392 -15.49 8.14 39.41
CA THR A 392 -14.55 9.14 39.94
C THR A 392 -15.26 10.38 40.47
N ASN A 393 -16.35 10.82 39.81
CA ASN A 393 -17.15 11.95 40.29
C ASN A 393 -17.96 11.61 41.55
N ASP A 394 -18.37 10.36 41.73
CA ASP A 394 -19.06 9.89 42.95
C ASP A 394 -18.07 9.70 44.13
N GLU A 395 -16.79 9.38 43.87
CA GLU A 395 -15.73 9.30 44.89
C GLU A 395 -15.28 10.70 45.37
N ASP A 396 -15.19 11.69 44.48
CA ASP A 396 -14.82 13.09 44.83
C ASP A 396 -15.91 13.82 45.66
N GLN A 397 -17.15 13.31 45.70
CA GLN A 397 -18.21 13.86 46.58
C GLN A 397 -18.18 13.29 48.01
N ILE A 398 -17.33 12.31 48.31
CA ILE A 398 -17.27 11.64 49.61
C ILE A 398 -16.16 12.22 50.51
N GLU A 399 -15.18 12.96 49.97
CA GLU A 399 -14.09 13.55 50.76
C GLU A 399 -14.25 15.06 51.02
N THR A 400 -14.88 15.41 52.16
CA THR A 400 -14.42 16.35 53.21
C THR A 400 -15.56 16.76 54.17
N PRO A 401 -15.32 17.09 55.47
CA PRO A 401 -14.30 16.61 56.41
C PRO A 401 -14.92 16.16 57.76
N LEU A 402 -14.33 15.16 58.44
CA LEU A 402 -14.59 14.87 59.86
C LEU A 402 -13.29 14.99 60.66
N GLU A 403 -12.93 16.21 61.03
CA GLU A 403 -11.97 16.47 62.10
C GLU A 403 -12.71 17.20 63.22
N ASN A 404 -13.17 16.44 64.21
CA ASN A 404 -13.35 16.84 65.60
C ASN A 404 -13.98 15.67 66.37
N VAL A 405 -13.23 15.08 67.30
CA VAL A 405 -13.60 14.90 68.73
C VAL A 405 -12.47 14.13 69.42
N LYS A 406 -11.81 14.83 70.36
CA LYS A 406 -10.88 14.29 71.36
C LYS A 406 -11.61 13.40 72.35
N VAL A 407 -11.07 12.19 72.52
CA VAL A 407 -10.75 11.44 73.76
C VAL A 407 -11.45 11.88 75.05
N GLN A 408 -12.15 10.93 75.70
CA GLN A 408 -12.02 10.75 77.15
C GLN A 408 -12.06 9.27 77.54
N THR A 409 -10.94 8.80 78.09
CA THR A 409 -10.65 7.48 78.63
C THR A 409 -11.27 7.31 80.03
N SER A 410 -11.64 6.07 80.39
CA SER A 410 -11.42 5.58 81.76
C SER A 410 -11.21 4.06 81.78
N PHE A 411 -10.04 3.67 82.29
CA PHE A 411 -9.67 2.30 82.67
C PHE A 411 -10.14 2.05 84.11
N ILE A 412 -10.70 0.87 84.37
CA ILE A 412 -10.96 0.35 85.71
C ILE A 412 -9.92 -0.73 86.01
N ASN A 413 -9.21 -0.62 87.14
CA ASN A 413 -8.92 -1.80 87.97
C ASN A 413 -8.55 -1.43 89.43
N ASP A 414 -9.42 -1.89 90.33
CA ASP A 414 -9.25 -2.39 91.70
C ASP A 414 -7.87 -2.27 92.40
N ASN A 415 -7.83 -1.78 93.66
CA ASN A 415 -8.15 -2.56 94.88
C ASN A 415 -7.72 -1.83 96.19
N LYS A 416 -8.64 -1.79 97.17
CA LYS A 416 -8.47 -1.99 98.65
C LYS A 416 -7.13 -1.63 99.35
N LYS A 417 -7.14 -0.80 100.42
CA LYS A 417 -7.46 -1.15 101.84
C LYS A 417 -7.05 -0.04 102.85
N GLU A 418 -7.92 0.14 103.84
CA GLU A 418 -7.74 0.59 105.25
C GLU A 418 -6.37 1.10 105.74
N LYS A 419 -6.33 2.33 106.29
CA LYS A 419 -6.43 2.60 107.74
C LYS A 419 -6.63 4.09 108.02
#